data_AF-A0A2E6E1W1-F1
#
_entry.id   AF-A0A2E6E1W1-F1
#
_cell.length_a   1.000
_cell.length_b   1.000
_cell.length_c   1.000
_cell.angle_alpha   90.00
_cell.angle_beta   90.00
_cell.angle_gamma   90.00
#
_symmetry.space_group_name_H-M   'P 1'
#
loop_
_entity.id
_entity.type
_entity.pdbx_description
1 polymer ?
#
loop_
_entity_poly.entity_id
_entity_poly.type
_entity_poly.pdbx_seq_one_letter_code
_entity_poly.pdbx_strand_id
1 'polypeptide(L)'
;MLLAELEFYHSRKIAPTRRLSLGSSYLPLDPPPGSGPLLLAGIVCRYLRQVDPDFHDDYFTILTKVQRGEKVGQPRLRHRLQEDKVGLARTRHRLSSVNGKYRFSFDDGDIAPEQNVLAAAYVIKRFSYSDRPAAMNLLRKAAKWNGDVGEDFLSYLLGQHKDYLGQIGHSDSTSWALHILEITDPSPSRSEVKQRFRELLRTAHPDTSDPKENHDAAKRISDLTEARRILLR
;
A
#
# COMPACT_ATOMS: atom_id res chain seq x y z
N MET A 1 7.06 -2.77 17.28
CA MET A 1 5.65 -2.52 17.66
C MET A 1 4.71 -3.13 16.61
N LEU A 2 3.67 -3.87 17.03
CA LEU A 2 2.65 -4.38 16.11
C LEU A 2 1.75 -3.23 15.66
N LEU A 3 1.51 -3.11 14.35
CA LEU A 3 0.67 -2.07 13.75
C LEU A 3 -0.64 -2.61 13.21
N ALA A 4 -0.62 -3.80 12.59
CA ALA A 4 -1.81 -4.49 12.11
C ALA A 4 -1.56 -6.00 12.05
N GLU A 5 -2.61 -6.79 12.20
CA GLU A 5 -2.60 -8.25 12.07
C GLU A 5 -3.89 -8.74 11.41
N LEU A 6 -3.74 -9.65 10.44
CA LEU A 6 -4.83 -10.45 9.89
C LEU A 6 -4.56 -11.91 10.16
N GLU A 7 -5.48 -12.57 10.86
CA GLU A 7 -5.51 -14.02 11.04
C GLU A 7 -6.66 -14.61 10.23
N PHE A 8 -6.40 -15.75 9.62
CA PHE A 8 -7.41 -16.53 8.94
C PHE A 8 -7.00 -18.00 8.87
N TYR A 9 -7.97 -18.82 8.47
CA TYR A 9 -7.89 -20.26 8.46
C TYR A 9 -8.20 -20.76 7.07
N HIS A 10 -7.47 -21.77 6.61
CA HIS A 10 -7.55 -22.20 5.25
C HIS A 10 -7.32 -23.71 5.14
N SER A 11 -7.91 -24.31 4.11
CA SER A 11 -7.44 -25.63 3.69
C SER A 11 -6.04 -25.52 3.12
N ARG A 12 -5.22 -26.56 3.33
CA ARG A 12 -3.90 -26.69 2.70
C ARG A 12 -3.99 -26.59 1.18
N LYS A 13 -2.94 -26.09 0.51
CA LYS A 13 -2.92 -25.82 -0.94
C LYS A 13 -3.31 -27.03 -1.80
N ILE A 14 -2.86 -28.22 -1.40
CA ILE A 14 -3.13 -29.47 -2.13
C ILE A 14 -4.43 -30.17 -1.70
N ALA A 15 -5.11 -29.69 -0.66
CA ALA A 15 -6.31 -30.33 -0.17
C ALA A 15 -7.45 -30.19 -1.20
N PRO A 16 -8.24 -31.26 -1.44
CA PRO A 16 -9.37 -31.18 -2.37
C PRO A 16 -10.46 -30.25 -1.85
N THR A 17 -10.56 -30.10 -0.52
CA THR A 17 -11.43 -29.10 0.09
C THR A 17 -10.76 -27.73 -0.02
N ARG A 18 -11.40 -26.77 -0.67
CA ARG A 18 -10.88 -25.40 -0.86
C ARG A 18 -11.60 -24.40 0.04
N ARG A 19 -11.35 -24.49 1.35
CA ARG A 19 -12.07 -23.72 2.38
C ARG A 19 -11.24 -22.54 2.87
N LEU A 20 -11.92 -21.46 3.22
CA LEU A 20 -11.37 -20.25 3.83
C LEU A 20 -12.31 -19.80 4.96
N SER A 21 -11.76 -19.43 6.11
CA SER A 21 -12.50 -18.84 7.22
C SER A 21 -11.70 -17.68 7.82
N LEU A 22 -12.35 -16.56 8.11
CA LEU A 22 -11.68 -15.42 8.73
C LEU A 22 -11.46 -15.69 10.24
N GLY A 23 -10.29 -15.29 10.75
CA GLY A 23 -9.90 -15.39 12.15
C GLY A 23 -10.06 -14.06 12.89
N SER A 24 -9.24 -13.85 13.93
CA SER A 24 -9.11 -12.54 14.56
C SER A 24 -8.47 -11.51 13.61
N SER A 25 -8.73 -10.23 13.83
CA SER A 25 -8.11 -9.17 13.02
C SER A 25 -7.94 -7.92 13.86
N TYR A 26 -6.73 -7.37 13.85
CA TYR A 26 -6.42 -6.04 14.37
C TYR A 26 -6.04 -5.17 13.19
N LEU A 27 -6.99 -4.36 12.70
CA LEU A 27 -6.84 -3.59 11.46
C LEU A 27 -7.23 -2.12 11.70
N PRO A 28 -6.39 -1.33 12.40
CA PRO A 28 -6.67 0.09 12.64
C PRO A 28 -6.86 0.87 11.32
N LEU A 29 -7.87 1.74 11.30
CA LEU A 29 -8.20 2.59 10.15
C LEU A 29 -7.73 4.04 10.33
N ASP A 30 -7.46 4.44 11.58
CA ASP A 30 -7.07 5.80 11.94
C ASP A 30 -5.60 5.91 12.38
N PRO A 31 -4.93 7.04 12.05
CA PRO A 31 -5.38 8.04 11.08
C PRO A 31 -5.44 7.45 9.65
N PRO A 32 -6.35 7.90 8.78
CA PRO A 32 -6.44 7.40 7.42
C PRO A 32 -5.10 7.52 6.67
N PRO A 33 -4.68 6.48 5.92
CA PRO A 33 -5.46 5.30 5.57
C PRO A 33 -5.42 4.14 6.60
N GLY A 34 -4.73 4.29 7.73
CA GLY A 34 -4.61 3.28 8.77
C GLY A 34 -3.64 2.14 8.43
N SER A 35 -3.04 1.54 9.46
CA SER A 35 -2.14 0.40 9.29
C SER A 35 -2.85 -0.87 8.80
N GLY A 36 -4.15 -1.01 9.07
CA GLY A 36 -4.96 -2.14 8.63
C GLY A 36 -5.01 -2.24 7.11
N PRO A 37 -5.57 -1.24 6.39
CA PRO A 37 -5.60 -1.23 4.94
C PRO A 37 -4.23 -1.34 4.28
N LEU A 38 -3.16 -0.80 4.90
CA LEU A 38 -1.78 -0.98 4.41
C LEU A 38 -1.32 -2.45 4.47
N LEU A 39 -1.62 -3.18 5.55
CA LEU A 39 -1.35 -4.61 5.64
C LEU A 39 -2.11 -5.38 4.54
N LEU A 40 -3.40 -5.11 4.39
CA LEU A 40 -4.24 -5.78 3.39
C LEU A 40 -3.74 -5.53 1.97
N ALA A 41 -3.35 -4.29 1.66
CA ALA A 41 -2.73 -3.93 0.39
C ALA A 41 -1.42 -4.69 0.16
N GLY A 42 -0.57 -4.84 1.18
CA GLY A 42 0.66 -5.65 1.10
C GLY A 42 0.39 -7.13 0.77
N ILE A 43 -0.65 -7.72 1.37
CA ILE A 43 -1.08 -9.10 1.05
C ILE A 43 -1.46 -9.19 -0.44
N VAL A 44 -2.29 -8.24 -0.93
CA VAL A 44 -2.71 -8.22 -2.35
C VAL A 44 -1.52 -8.09 -3.28
N CYS A 45 -0.62 -7.15 -3.01
CA CYS A 45 0.60 -6.94 -3.78
C CYS A 45 1.45 -8.20 -3.90
N ARG A 46 1.68 -8.91 -2.78
CA ARG A 46 2.51 -10.13 -2.75
C ARG A 46 1.86 -11.30 -3.49
N TYR A 47 0.58 -11.55 -3.22
CA TYR A 47 -0.05 -12.81 -3.62
C TYR A 47 -0.88 -12.74 -4.89
N LEU A 48 -1.45 -11.58 -5.27
CA LEU A 48 -2.28 -11.49 -6.47
C LEU A 48 -1.48 -11.84 -7.74
N ARG A 49 -0.19 -11.50 -7.78
CA ARG A 49 0.71 -11.81 -8.90
C ARG A 49 1.02 -13.30 -9.03
N GLN A 50 0.74 -14.08 -7.98
CA GLN A 50 0.88 -15.53 -7.96
C GLN A 50 -0.46 -16.24 -8.24
N VAL A 51 -1.57 -15.49 -8.26
CA VAL A 51 -2.87 -15.98 -8.70
C VAL A 51 -2.90 -15.99 -10.23
N ASP A 52 -3.47 -17.05 -10.79
CA ASP A 52 -3.73 -17.19 -12.22
C ASP A 52 -4.41 -15.90 -12.77
N PRO A 53 -3.84 -15.25 -13.80
CA PRO A 53 -4.38 -14.01 -14.39
C PRO A 53 -5.87 -14.10 -14.75
N ASP A 54 -6.36 -15.28 -15.13
CA ASP A 54 -7.78 -15.51 -15.46
C ASP A 54 -8.73 -15.20 -14.28
N PHE A 55 -8.21 -15.20 -13.05
CA PHE A 55 -8.96 -14.87 -11.83
C PHE A 55 -8.86 -13.40 -11.39
N HIS A 56 -8.06 -12.57 -12.06
CA HIS A 56 -7.86 -11.17 -11.62
C HIS A 56 -9.14 -10.35 -11.77
N ASP A 57 -9.89 -10.53 -12.85
CA ASP A 57 -11.17 -9.85 -13.07
C ASP A 57 -12.25 -10.28 -12.05
N ASP A 58 -12.29 -11.57 -11.69
CA ASP A 58 -13.16 -12.07 -10.62
C ASP A 58 -12.76 -11.43 -9.28
N TYR A 59 -11.46 -11.30 -9.00
CA TYR A 59 -10.98 -10.62 -7.79
C TYR A 59 -11.44 -9.16 -7.72
N PHE A 60 -11.31 -8.37 -8.79
CA PHE A 60 -11.79 -6.99 -8.82
C PHE A 60 -13.32 -6.88 -8.72
N THR A 61 -14.04 -7.85 -9.28
CA THR A 61 -15.49 -7.97 -9.11
C THR A 61 -15.86 -8.20 -7.64
N ILE A 62 -15.12 -9.07 -6.93
CA ILE A 62 -15.32 -9.29 -5.49
C ILE A 62 -15.10 -8.00 -4.70
N LEU A 63 -14.01 -7.26 -4.97
CA LEU A 63 -13.73 -5.99 -4.28
C LEU A 63 -14.90 -5.01 -4.42
N THR A 64 -15.44 -4.88 -5.65
CA THR A 64 -16.58 -4.00 -5.94
C THR A 64 -17.82 -4.40 -5.15
N LYS A 65 -18.15 -5.71 -5.15
CA LYS A 65 -19.31 -6.23 -4.40
C LYS A 65 -19.16 -6.03 -2.89
N VAL A 66 -17.98 -6.33 -2.34
CA VAL A 66 -17.70 -6.14 -0.91
C VAL A 66 -17.79 -4.67 -0.52
N GLN A 67 -17.26 -3.77 -1.34
CA GLN A 67 -17.35 -2.33 -1.10
C GLN A 67 -18.80 -1.87 -0.97
N ARG A 68 -19.66 -2.33 -1.88
CA ARG A 68 -21.10 -2.01 -1.91
C ARG A 68 -21.93 -2.77 -0.87
N GLY A 69 -21.31 -3.66 -0.09
CA GLY A 69 -22.04 -4.51 0.87
C GLY A 69 -22.91 -5.58 0.22
N GLU A 70 -22.69 -5.88 -1.06
CA GLU A 70 -23.43 -6.89 -1.79
C GLU A 70 -23.02 -8.32 -1.36
N LYS A 71 -23.95 -9.26 -1.54
CA LYS A 71 -23.65 -10.68 -1.35
C LYS A 71 -22.71 -11.16 -2.46
N VAL A 72 -21.57 -11.72 -2.05
CA VAL A 72 -20.63 -12.39 -2.97
C VAL A 72 -20.99 -13.86 -3.05
N GLY A 73 -21.50 -14.30 -4.20
CA GLY A 73 -21.76 -15.72 -4.48
C GLY A 73 -20.50 -16.54 -4.29
N GLN A 74 -20.64 -17.76 -3.76
CA GLN A 74 -19.52 -18.66 -3.48
C GLN A 74 -19.66 -19.92 -4.37
N PRO A 75 -18.55 -20.55 -4.80
CA PRO A 75 -17.15 -20.22 -4.51
C PRO A 75 -16.61 -19.04 -5.32
N ARG A 76 -15.43 -18.53 -4.94
CA ARG A 76 -14.67 -17.49 -5.65
C ARG A 76 -13.18 -17.80 -5.68
N LEU A 77 -12.53 -17.53 -6.80
CA LEU A 77 -11.16 -18.00 -7.09
C LEU A 77 -10.97 -19.47 -6.68
N ARG A 78 -11.96 -20.32 -6.97
CA ARG A 78 -12.04 -21.75 -6.59
C ARG A 78 -12.16 -22.06 -5.08
N HIS A 79 -12.22 -21.06 -4.20
CA HIS A 79 -12.29 -21.23 -2.76
C HIS A 79 -13.64 -20.77 -2.19
N ARG A 80 -14.08 -21.39 -1.09
CA ARG A 80 -15.35 -21.09 -0.41
C ARG A 80 -15.08 -20.49 0.96
N LEU A 81 -15.65 -19.31 1.19
CA LEU A 81 -15.71 -18.68 2.50
C LEU A 81 -16.73 -19.41 3.40
N GLN A 82 -16.35 -19.70 4.65
CA GLN A 82 -17.18 -20.33 5.68
C GLN A 82 -16.81 -19.82 7.09
N GLU A 83 -17.59 -20.19 8.10
CA GLU A 83 -17.34 -19.85 9.51
C GLU A 83 -16.60 -20.96 10.28
N ASP A 84 -16.82 -22.23 9.89
CA ASP A 84 -16.17 -23.37 10.52
C ASP A 84 -14.65 -23.39 10.25
N LYS A 85 -13.89 -23.67 11.31
CA LYS A 85 -12.43 -23.70 11.35
C LYS A 85 -11.87 -25.12 11.56
N VAL A 86 -12.73 -26.11 11.81
CA VAL A 86 -12.29 -27.47 12.13
C VAL A 86 -11.51 -28.08 10.94
N GLY A 87 -10.29 -28.53 11.26
CA GLY A 87 -9.37 -29.13 10.28
C GLY A 87 -8.78 -28.13 9.28
N LEU A 88 -8.85 -26.82 9.56
CA LEU A 88 -8.17 -25.80 8.77
C LEU A 88 -6.81 -25.43 9.41
N ALA A 89 -5.81 -25.20 8.55
CA ALA A 89 -4.55 -24.60 8.96
C ALA A 89 -4.76 -23.11 9.26
N ARG A 90 -3.88 -22.54 10.09
CA ARG A 90 -3.97 -21.16 10.56
C ARG A 90 -2.81 -20.36 10.02
N THR A 91 -3.10 -19.16 9.52
CA THR A 91 -2.11 -18.23 8.95
C THR A 91 -2.28 -16.86 9.58
N ARG A 92 -1.16 -16.16 9.80
CA ARG A 92 -1.14 -14.77 10.26
C ARG A 92 -0.24 -13.89 9.41
N HIS A 93 -0.76 -12.74 9.00
CA HIS A 93 0.03 -11.69 8.38
C HIS A 93 0.08 -10.47 9.27
N ARG A 94 1.22 -9.79 9.31
CA ARG A 94 1.46 -8.67 10.23
C ARG A 94 2.14 -7.51 9.52
N LEU A 95 1.78 -6.32 9.95
CA LEU A 95 2.54 -5.09 9.75
C LEU A 95 3.07 -4.64 11.11
N SER A 96 4.35 -4.33 11.17
CA SER A 96 5.02 -3.87 12.39
C SER A 96 5.94 -2.69 12.11
N SER A 97 6.22 -1.89 13.13
CA SER A 97 7.30 -0.89 13.10
C SER A 97 8.50 -1.43 13.88
N VAL A 98 9.66 -1.47 13.23
CA VAL A 98 10.96 -1.86 13.80
C VAL A 98 11.93 -0.73 13.51
N ASN A 99 12.43 -0.06 14.55
CA ASN A 99 13.32 1.11 14.44
C ASN A 99 12.75 2.22 13.54
N GLY A 100 11.45 2.52 13.69
CA GLY A 100 10.74 3.52 12.87
C GLY A 100 10.39 3.07 11.45
N LYS A 101 10.90 1.92 10.99
CA LYS A 101 10.64 1.38 9.66
C LYS A 101 9.50 0.37 9.67
N TYR A 102 8.64 0.44 8.66
CA TYR A 102 7.59 -0.53 8.44
C TYR A 102 8.15 -1.86 7.96
N ARG A 103 7.66 -2.95 8.55
CA ARG A 103 8.02 -4.32 8.19
C ARG A 103 6.78 -5.18 8.06
N PHE A 104 6.58 -5.71 6.85
CA PHE A 104 5.62 -6.75 6.57
C PHE A 104 6.20 -8.11 6.97
N SER A 105 5.37 -8.94 7.60
CA SER A 105 5.68 -10.32 7.91
C SER A 105 4.52 -11.17 7.40
N PHE A 106 4.81 -11.98 6.39
CA PHE A 106 3.85 -12.89 5.79
C PHE A 106 4.21 -14.32 6.18
N ASP A 107 3.24 -15.03 6.76
CA ASP A 107 3.32 -16.46 7.00
C ASP A 107 3.03 -17.22 5.70
N ASP A 108 4.11 -17.58 5.00
CA ASP A 108 4.08 -18.31 3.72
C ASP A 108 3.90 -19.83 3.92
N GLY A 109 2.97 -20.23 4.79
CA GLY A 109 2.63 -21.64 5.02
C GLY A 109 2.10 -22.37 3.78
N ASP A 110 1.55 -23.58 3.96
CA ASP A 110 0.95 -24.38 2.87
C ASP A 110 -0.42 -23.83 2.42
N ILE A 111 -0.43 -22.58 1.97
CA ILE A 111 -1.60 -21.78 1.60
C ILE A 111 -1.61 -21.46 0.10
N ALA A 112 -2.79 -21.44 -0.51
CA ALA A 112 -2.95 -20.98 -1.89
C ALA A 112 -2.94 -19.43 -1.98
N PRO A 113 -2.30 -18.81 -2.98
CA PRO A 113 -2.29 -17.35 -3.13
C PRO A 113 -3.70 -16.74 -3.22
N GLU A 114 -4.66 -17.46 -3.80
CA GLU A 114 -6.07 -17.08 -3.85
C GLU A 114 -6.68 -16.91 -2.46
N GLN A 115 -6.33 -17.78 -1.51
CA GLN A 115 -6.84 -17.71 -0.14
C GLN A 115 -6.33 -16.45 0.58
N ASN A 116 -5.07 -16.05 0.33
CA ASN A 116 -4.49 -14.83 0.88
C ASN A 116 -5.25 -13.57 0.39
N VAL A 117 -5.43 -13.43 -0.93
CA VAL A 117 -6.11 -12.25 -1.49
C VAL A 117 -7.60 -12.23 -1.12
N LEU A 118 -8.26 -13.40 -1.06
CA LEU A 118 -9.65 -13.49 -0.60
C LEU A 118 -9.80 -13.11 0.87
N ALA A 119 -8.87 -13.51 1.74
CA ALA A 119 -8.88 -13.10 3.15
C ALA A 119 -8.77 -11.58 3.27
N ALA A 120 -7.87 -10.95 2.51
CA ALA A 120 -7.71 -9.51 2.46
C ALA A 120 -8.96 -8.77 1.95
N ALA A 121 -9.63 -9.31 0.93
CA ALA A 121 -10.87 -8.74 0.40
C ALA A 121 -12.05 -8.89 1.37
N TYR A 122 -12.26 -10.08 1.93
CA TYR A 122 -13.45 -10.36 2.74
C TYR A 122 -13.40 -9.74 4.13
N VAL A 123 -12.22 -9.55 4.73
CA VAL A 123 -12.14 -8.93 6.06
C VAL A 123 -12.65 -7.49 6.08
N ILE A 124 -12.60 -6.77 4.95
CA ILE A 124 -13.14 -5.40 4.81
C ILE A 124 -14.66 -5.35 5.06
N LYS A 125 -15.39 -6.47 4.96
CA LYS A 125 -16.79 -6.53 5.39
C LYS A 125 -16.99 -6.15 6.86
N ARG A 126 -15.97 -6.33 7.70
CA ARG A 126 -15.98 -5.95 9.12
C ARG A 126 -15.81 -4.45 9.34
N PHE A 127 -15.34 -3.70 8.33
CA PHE A 127 -15.23 -2.25 8.42
C PHE A 127 -16.61 -1.60 8.26
N SER A 128 -16.75 -0.39 8.80
CA SER A 128 -17.92 0.44 8.58
C SER A 128 -18.10 0.71 7.09
N TYR A 129 -19.34 0.93 6.64
CA TYR A 129 -19.62 1.14 5.21
C TYR A 129 -18.87 2.36 4.64
N SER A 130 -18.69 3.42 5.43
CA SER A 130 -17.97 4.63 5.04
C SER A 130 -16.47 4.41 4.83
N ASP A 131 -15.86 3.43 5.50
CA ASP A 131 -14.41 3.21 5.43
C ASP A 131 -14.00 2.24 4.32
N ARG A 132 -14.94 1.41 3.83
CA ARG A 132 -14.66 0.41 2.78
C ARG A 132 -14.09 1.01 1.50
N PRO A 133 -14.59 2.14 0.96
CA PRO A 133 -14.08 2.69 -0.29
C PRO A 133 -12.58 3.04 -0.22
N ALA A 134 -12.12 3.63 0.89
CA ALA A 134 -10.72 3.99 1.08
C ALA A 134 -9.81 2.75 1.11
N ALA A 135 -10.18 1.73 1.89
CA ALA A 135 -9.44 0.47 1.93
C ALA A 135 -9.43 -0.23 0.56
N MET A 136 -10.58 -0.30 -0.12
CA MET A 136 -10.71 -0.93 -1.44
C MET A 136 -9.89 -0.24 -2.52
N ASN A 137 -9.79 1.09 -2.47
CA ASN A 137 -8.92 1.85 -3.37
C ASN A 137 -7.44 1.50 -3.16
N LEU A 138 -7.00 1.29 -1.92
CA LEU A 138 -5.64 0.82 -1.63
C LEU A 138 -5.39 -0.58 -2.17
N LEU A 139 -6.32 -1.52 -2.01
CA LEU A 139 -6.17 -2.88 -2.56
C LEU A 139 -6.09 -2.84 -4.10
N ARG A 140 -6.93 -2.04 -4.76
CA ARG A 140 -6.88 -1.85 -6.22
C ARG A 140 -5.58 -1.19 -6.68
N LYS A 141 -5.07 -0.24 -5.90
CA LYS A 141 -3.78 0.41 -6.17
C LYS A 141 -2.64 -0.59 -6.00
N ALA A 142 -2.63 -1.37 -4.93
CA ALA A 142 -1.64 -2.41 -4.67
C ALA A 142 -1.53 -3.43 -5.80
N ALA A 143 -2.66 -3.82 -6.39
CA ALA A 143 -2.71 -4.76 -7.50
C ALA A 143 -1.96 -4.27 -8.76
N LYS A 144 -1.70 -2.96 -8.89
CA LYS A 144 -0.97 -2.37 -10.02
C LYS A 144 0.53 -2.23 -9.76
N TRP A 145 1.00 -2.56 -8.55
CA TRP A 145 2.41 -2.46 -8.21
C TRP A 145 3.21 -3.63 -8.78
N ASN A 146 4.34 -3.31 -9.41
CA ASN A 146 5.18 -4.30 -10.10
C ASN A 146 6.49 -4.65 -9.36
N GLY A 147 6.74 -4.06 -8.18
CA GLY A 147 7.89 -4.39 -7.33
C GLY A 147 7.54 -5.31 -6.15
N ASP A 148 8.47 -5.43 -5.22
CA ASP A 148 8.29 -6.13 -3.96
C ASP A 148 7.53 -5.29 -2.93
N VAL A 149 7.01 -5.97 -1.90
CA VAL A 149 6.40 -5.31 -0.74
C VAL A 149 7.51 -4.77 0.17
N GLY A 150 7.67 -3.45 0.21
CA GLY A 150 8.70 -2.76 0.99
C GLY A 150 8.41 -1.26 1.17
N GLU A 151 9.46 -0.47 1.40
CA GLU A 151 9.36 0.98 1.60
C GLU A 151 8.84 1.71 0.35
N ASP A 152 9.31 1.31 -0.85
CA ASP A 152 8.86 1.87 -2.13
C ASP A 152 7.38 1.58 -2.39
N PHE A 153 6.93 0.38 -2.04
CA PHE A 153 5.53 -0.01 -2.13
C PHE A 153 4.64 0.85 -1.22
N LEU A 154 5.06 1.10 0.02
CA LEU A 154 4.33 1.97 0.94
C LEU A 154 4.26 3.41 0.41
N SER A 155 5.39 3.92 -0.08
CA SER A 155 5.48 5.24 -0.73
C SER A 155 4.52 5.35 -1.92
N TYR A 156 4.50 4.31 -2.76
CA TYR A 156 3.56 4.19 -3.87
C TYR A 156 2.11 4.22 -3.39
N LEU A 157 1.73 3.37 -2.43
CA LEU A 157 0.35 3.26 -1.93
C LEU A 157 -0.18 4.57 -1.36
N LEU A 158 0.64 5.25 -0.57
CA LEU A 158 0.27 6.48 0.09
C LEU A 158 0.16 7.65 -0.89
N GLY A 159 0.46 7.43 -2.17
CA GLY A 159 0.41 8.46 -3.22
C GLY A 159 1.51 9.50 -3.04
N GLN A 160 2.51 9.13 -2.26
CA GLN A 160 3.37 10.02 -1.54
C GLN A 160 4.73 9.32 -1.46
N HIS A 161 5.62 9.69 -2.36
CA HIS A 161 7.04 9.52 -2.06
C HIS A 161 7.47 10.37 -0.84
N LYS A 162 6.60 11.19 -0.19
CA LYS A 162 7.03 12.30 0.69
C LYS A 162 6.23 12.62 1.97
N ASP A 163 4.89 12.60 2.02
CA ASP A 163 4.19 13.14 3.21
C ASP A 163 4.10 12.19 4.44
N TYR A 164 4.05 10.86 4.26
CA TYR A 164 3.79 9.94 5.38
C TYR A 164 5.05 9.52 6.16
N LEU A 165 6.20 9.44 5.49
CA LEU A 165 7.51 9.23 6.14
C LEU A 165 7.89 10.43 7.02
N GLY A 166 7.45 11.63 6.63
CA GLY A 166 7.62 12.84 7.42
C GLY A 166 6.84 12.84 8.73
N GLN A 167 5.67 12.17 8.78
CA GLN A 167 4.79 12.18 9.95
C GLN A 167 5.07 11.09 10.99
N ILE A 168 5.83 10.03 10.68
CA ILE A 168 5.91 8.83 11.55
C ILE A 168 7.33 8.48 12.02
N GLY A 169 8.32 9.34 11.79
CA GLY A 169 9.63 9.22 12.45
C GLY A 169 10.80 9.47 11.50
N HIS A 170 11.30 10.70 11.55
CA HIS A 170 12.41 11.23 10.78
C HIS A 170 13.78 10.57 11.08
N SER A 171 14.63 10.59 10.06
CA SER A 171 15.93 11.26 10.16
C SER A 171 16.00 12.38 9.11
N ASP A 172 15.34 13.50 9.41
CA ASP A 172 15.35 14.84 8.80
C ASP A 172 14.81 15.11 7.37
N SER A 173 13.53 15.53 7.26
CA SER A 173 12.92 16.07 6.02
C SER A 173 13.56 17.40 5.56
N THR A 174 14.21 18.16 6.45
CA THR A 174 14.91 19.40 6.09
C THR A 174 16.11 19.08 5.21
N SER A 175 16.93 18.11 5.59
CA SER A 175 18.07 17.60 4.82
C SER A 175 17.68 17.14 3.41
N TRP A 176 16.53 16.47 3.27
CA TRP A 176 16.00 16.08 1.95
C TRP A 176 15.63 17.29 1.09
N ALA A 177 14.95 18.29 1.66
CA ALA A 177 14.54 19.48 0.94
C ALA A 177 15.76 20.34 0.51
N LEU A 178 16.78 20.44 1.37
CA LEU A 178 18.06 21.07 1.06
C LEU A 178 18.78 20.38 -0.10
N HIS A 179 18.85 19.05 -0.09
CA HIS A 179 19.43 18.25 -1.18
C HIS A 179 18.74 18.50 -2.53
N ILE A 180 17.39 18.53 -2.54
CA ILE A 180 16.61 18.65 -3.78
C ILE A 180 16.67 20.03 -4.41
N LEU A 181 16.79 21.07 -3.58
CA LEU A 181 17.02 22.45 -4.01
C LEU A 181 18.50 22.77 -4.22
N GLU A 182 19.38 21.78 -4.02
CA GLU A 182 20.83 21.92 -4.12
C GLU A 182 21.31 23.13 -3.29
N ILE A 183 20.82 23.20 -2.05
CA ILE A 183 21.17 24.21 -1.04
C ILE A 183 22.07 23.52 -0.02
N THR A 184 23.29 24.03 0.12
CA THR A 184 24.28 23.50 1.07
C THR A 184 24.17 24.14 2.45
N ASP A 185 23.57 25.34 2.53
CA ASP A 185 23.31 26.01 3.80
C ASP A 185 22.22 25.25 4.60
N PRO A 186 22.51 24.77 5.82
CA PRO A 186 21.51 24.11 6.67
C PRO A 186 20.39 25.03 7.16
N SER A 187 20.54 26.35 7.07
CA SER A 187 19.53 27.34 7.51
C SER A 187 19.32 28.45 6.46
N PRO A 188 18.85 28.10 5.25
CA PRO A 188 18.79 29.04 4.13
C PRO A 188 17.75 30.13 4.36
N SER A 189 18.00 31.30 3.77
CA SER A 189 17.02 32.38 3.81
C SER A 189 15.79 32.06 2.95
N ARG A 190 14.62 32.62 3.32
CA ARG A 190 13.41 32.50 2.48
C ARG A 190 13.62 33.00 1.04
N SER A 191 14.53 33.96 0.82
CA SER A 191 14.86 34.48 -0.51
C SER A 191 15.64 33.45 -1.34
N GLU A 192 16.63 32.81 -0.72
CA GLU A 192 17.48 31.78 -1.32
C GLU A 192 16.67 30.56 -1.77
N VAL A 193 15.78 30.06 -0.91
CA VAL A 193 14.87 28.94 -1.25
C VAL A 193 14.01 29.27 -2.48
N LYS A 194 13.45 30.49 -2.53
CA LYS A 194 12.63 30.93 -3.68
C LYS A 194 13.47 31.14 -4.95
N GLN A 195 14.73 31.55 -4.82
CA GLN A 195 15.64 31.72 -5.95
C GLN A 195 16.03 30.37 -6.55
N ARG A 196 16.53 29.44 -5.74
CA ARG A 196 16.94 28.09 -6.19
C ARG A 196 15.79 27.31 -6.79
N PHE A 197 14.60 27.41 -6.19
CA PHE A 197 13.38 26.84 -6.77
C PHE A 197 13.12 27.36 -8.19
N ARG A 198 13.23 28.67 -8.43
CA ARG A 198 12.99 29.26 -9.76
C ARG A 198 14.05 28.86 -10.77
N GLU A 199 15.31 28.75 -10.35
CA GLU A 199 16.41 28.31 -11.22
C GLU A 199 16.21 26.86 -11.68
N LEU A 200 15.97 25.95 -10.74
CA LEU A 200 15.80 24.52 -11.02
C LEU A 200 14.47 24.21 -11.73
N LEU A 201 13.42 25.01 -11.50
CA LEU A 201 12.16 24.85 -12.21
C LEU A 201 12.28 25.22 -13.69
N ARG A 202 13.12 26.20 -14.03
CA ARG A 202 13.39 26.57 -15.43
C ARG A 202 14.16 25.48 -16.17
N THR A 203 15.10 24.81 -15.51
CA THR A 203 15.89 23.73 -16.13
C THR A 203 15.10 22.44 -16.28
N ALA A 204 14.09 22.21 -15.43
CA ALA A 204 13.20 21.05 -15.49
C ALA A 204 12.03 21.20 -16.50
N HIS A 205 11.93 22.34 -17.20
CA HIS A 205 10.80 22.61 -18.09
C HIS A 205 10.91 21.81 -19.41
N PRO A 206 9.83 21.14 -19.86
CA PRO A 206 9.83 20.21 -21.01
C PRO A 206 10.18 20.84 -22.37
N ASP A 207 10.25 22.17 -22.47
CA ASP A 207 10.71 22.88 -23.69
C ASP A 207 12.23 22.82 -23.92
N THR A 208 13.00 22.25 -22.98
CA THR A 208 14.47 22.15 -23.06
C THR A 208 14.98 20.70 -23.19
N SER A 209 14.09 19.70 -23.10
CA SER A 209 14.45 18.28 -23.04
C SER A 209 13.90 17.48 -24.21
N ASP A 210 14.73 16.60 -24.76
CA ASP A 210 14.40 15.66 -25.85
C ASP A 210 13.15 14.81 -25.46
N PRO A 211 12.16 14.60 -26.34
CA PRO A 211 10.89 13.91 -26.05
C PRO A 211 10.97 12.51 -25.41
N LYS A 212 12.17 11.89 -25.33
CA LYS A 212 12.40 10.64 -24.61
C LYS A 212 12.52 10.78 -23.08
N GLU A 213 12.64 12.00 -22.54
CA GLU A 213 12.80 12.26 -21.08
C GLU A 213 11.55 12.83 -20.37
N ASN A 214 10.42 12.96 -21.07
CA ASN A 214 9.21 13.63 -20.57
C ASN A 214 8.62 13.07 -19.25
N HIS A 215 8.89 11.82 -18.90
CA HIS A 215 8.45 11.25 -17.62
C HIS A 215 9.25 11.77 -16.41
N ASP A 216 10.47 12.26 -16.61
CA ASP A 216 11.34 12.74 -15.52
C ASP A 216 11.10 14.23 -15.19
N ALA A 217 10.73 15.05 -16.18
CA ALA A 217 10.43 16.46 -16.00
C ALA A 217 9.27 16.70 -15.01
N ALA A 218 8.15 15.98 -15.17
CA ALA A 218 7.00 16.09 -14.28
C ALA A 218 7.35 15.69 -12.83
N LYS A 219 8.19 14.67 -12.67
CA LYS A 219 8.70 14.22 -11.38
C LYS A 219 9.62 15.28 -10.75
N ARG A 220 10.54 15.86 -11.52
CA ARG A 220 11.46 16.90 -11.06
C ARG A 220 10.72 18.17 -10.60
N ILE A 221 9.70 18.61 -11.35
CA ILE A 221 8.87 19.78 -10.99
C ILE A 221 8.11 19.54 -9.67
N SER A 222 7.55 18.34 -9.50
CA SER A 222 6.89 17.93 -8.25
C SER A 222 7.85 17.96 -7.07
N ASP A 223 9.07 17.43 -7.26
CA ASP A 223 10.10 17.38 -6.24
C ASP A 223 10.56 18.76 -5.78
N LEU A 224 10.77 19.68 -6.71
CA LEU A 224 11.13 21.07 -6.43
C LEU A 224 10.04 21.82 -5.67
N THR A 225 8.77 21.57 -6.01
CA THR A 225 7.62 22.22 -5.37
C THR A 225 7.49 21.79 -3.91
N GLU A 226 7.70 20.50 -3.61
CA GLU A 226 7.63 19.99 -2.24
C GLU A 226 8.82 20.45 -1.39
N ALA A 227 10.04 20.44 -1.94
CA ALA A 227 11.21 20.96 -1.23
C ALA A 227 11.05 22.43 -0.83
N ARG A 228 10.46 23.26 -1.72
CA ARG A 228 10.10 24.65 -1.41
C ARG A 228 9.08 24.73 -0.28
N ARG A 229 8.07 23.85 -0.26
CA ARG A 229 7.02 23.83 0.78
C ARG A 229 7.60 23.53 2.16
N ILE A 230 8.50 22.55 2.24
CA ILE A 230 9.15 22.14 3.49
C ILE A 230 10.00 23.28 4.07
N LEU A 231 10.82 23.95 3.27
CA LEU A 231 11.74 25.01 3.74
C LEU A 231 11.09 26.38 3.99
N LEU A 232 9.88 26.64 3.47
CA LEU A 232 9.18 27.93 3.63
C LEU A 232 8.06 27.91 4.69
N ARG A 233 7.86 26.79 5.37
CA ARG A 233 6.85 26.63 6.43
C ARG A 233 7.05 27.62 7.57
#